data_AF-Q4RDW8-F1
#
_entry.id   AF-Q4RDW8-F1
#
_cell.length_a   1.000
_cell.length_b   1.000
_cell.length_c   1.000
_cell.angle_alpha   90.00
_cell.angle_beta   90.00
_cell.angle_gamma   90.00
#
_symmetry.space_group_name_H-M   'P 1'
#
loop_
_entity.id
_entity.type
_entity.pdbx_description
1 polymer ?
#
loop_
_entity_poly.entity_id
_entity_poly.type
_entity_poly.pdbx_seq_one_letter_code
_entity_poly.pdbx_strand_id
1 'polypeptide(L)'
;DGDSKRARKMNDITQALALSPVDVAALRRMAISEGGLLTDEIRCQVWPRLLNVPLHILDQEPEQVDRENNKDYNQVLLDVQRSLRRFPPGK
;
A
#
# COMPACT_ATOMS: atom_id res chain seq x y z
N ASP A 1 21.34 -10.88 -15.31
CA ASP A 1 21.55 -10.32 -13.97
C ASP A 1 20.23 -9.75 -13.44
N GLY A 2 19.68 -10.33 -12.37
CA GLY A 2 18.36 -9.99 -11.81
C GLY A 2 18.42 -8.91 -10.74
N ASP A 3 19.49 -8.92 -9.94
CA ASP A 3 19.68 -7.97 -8.85
C ASP A 3 19.95 -6.55 -9.36
N SER A 4 20.72 -6.41 -10.45
CA SER A 4 20.94 -5.10 -11.06
C SER A 4 19.64 -4.47 -11.57
N LYS A 5 18.71 -5.28 -12.10
CA LYS A 5 17.38 -4.79 -12.54
C LYS A 5 16.55 -4.31 -11.36
N ARG A 6 16.54 -5.07 -10.25
CA ARG A 6 15.85 -4.68 -9.00
C ARG A 6 16.42 -3.38 -8.43
N ALA A 7 17.75 -3.26 -8.38
CA ALA A 7 18.42 -2.06 -7.90
C ALA A 7 18.09 -0.81 -8.75
N ARG A 8 18.14 -0.94 -10.09
CA ARG A 8 17.74 0.15 -11.00
C ARG A 8 16.28 0.56 -10.76
N LYS A 9 15.36 -0.40 -10.68
CA LYS A 9 13.94 -0.11 -10.43
C LYS A 9 13.72 0.59 -9.09
N MET A 10 14.46 0.22 -8.04
CA MET A 10 14.40 0.90 -6.74
C MET A 10 14.88 2.36 -6.84
N ASN A 11 15.95 2.61 -7.60
CA ASN A 11 16.45 3.96 -7.83
C ASN A 11 15.43 4.81 -8.60
N ASP A 12 14.82 4.26 -9.65
CA ASP A 12 13.80 4.97 -10.45
C ASP A 12 12.59 5.36 -9.59
N ILE A 13 12.12 4.46 -8.72
CA ILE A 13 11.02 4.74 -7.79
C ILE A 13 11.40 5.83 -6.78
N THR A 14 12.58 5.70 -6.16
CA THR A 14 13.08 6.68 -5.19
C THR A 14 13.24 8.06 -5.81
N GLN A 15 13.77 8.14 -7.04
CA GLN A 15 13.90 9.39 -7.77
C GLN A 15 12.54 10.01 -8.06
N ALA A 16 11.55 9.23 -8.51
CA ALA A 16 10.20 9.73 -8.77
C ALA A 16 9.52 10.27 -7.50
N LEU A 17 9.75 9.64 -6.35
CA LEU A 17 9.26 10.09 -5.04
C LEU A 17 9.96 11.36 -4.53
N ALA A 18 11.22 11.59 -4.90
CA ALA A 18 12.01 12.74 -4.45
C ALA A 18 11.68 14.04 -5.21
N LEU A 19 10.99 13.96 -6.35
CA LEU A 19 10.60 15.15 -7.13
C LEU A 19 9.48 15.94 -6.44
N SER A 20 9.47 17.26 -6.68
CA SER A 20 8.40 18.16 -6.24
C SER A 20 7.89 18.97 -7.45
N PRO A 21 6.69 18.67 -7.98
CA PRO A 21 5.76 17.62 -7.54
C PRO A 21 6.27 16.20 -7.82
N VAL A 22 5.78 15.22 -7.07
CA VAL A 22 6.11 13.80 -7.26
C VAL A 22 5.70 13.33 -8.66
N ASP A 23 6.57 12.56 -9.33
CA ASP A 23 6.28 12.02 -10.66
C ASP A 23 5.38 10.78 -10.56
N VAL A 24 4.09 11.01 -10.38
CA VAL A 24 3.05 9.96 -10.31
C VAL A 24 3.00 9.15 -11.60
N ALA A 25 3.34 9.72 -12.76
CA ALA A 25 3.34 9.02 -14.03
C ALA A 25 4.46 7.96 -14.07
N ALA A 26 5.65 8.27 -13.58
CA ALA A 26 6.73 7.29 -13.39
C ALA A 26 6.34 6.21 -12.39
N LEU A 27 5.72 6.56 -11.26
CA LEU A 27 5.25 5.59 -10.27
C LEU A 27 4.23 4.60 -10.86
N ARG A 28 3.31 5.06 -11.71
CA ARG A 28 2.37 4.19 -12.44
C ARG A 28 3.09 3.21 -13.35
N ARG A 29 4.07 3.69 -14.15
CA ARG A 29 4.87 2.82 -15.02
C ARG A 29 5.62 1.76 -14.21
N MET A 30 6.19 2.13 -13.06
CA MET A 30 6.90 1.19 -12.19
C MET A 30 5.98 0.17 -11.52
N ALA A 31 4.76 0.56 -11.15
CA ALA A 31 3.78 -0.34 -10.57
C ALA A 31 3.25 -1.38 -11.57
N ILE A 32 3.14 -1.02 -12.85
CA ILE A 32 2.65 -1.91 -13.93
C ILE A 32 3.76 -2.80 -14.50
N SER A 33 5.00 -2.31 -14.52
CA SER A 33 6.13 -3.07 -15.07
C SER A 33 6.46 -4.33 -14.24
N GLU A 34 7.17 -5.28 -14.85
CA GLU A 34 7.52 -6.58 -14.26
C GLU A 34 7.98 -6.47 -12.79
N GLY A 35 7.41 -7.32 -11.93
CA GLY A 35 7.67 -7.34 -10.49
C GLY A 35 7.00 -6.22 -9.68
N GLY A 36 6.33 -5.26 -10.34
CA GLY A 36 5.57 -4.18 -9.69
C GLY A 36 6.39 -3.38 -8.68
N LEU A 37 5.76 -2.99 -7.57
CA LEU A 37 6.42 -2.33 -6.45
C LEU A 37 7.11 -3.36 -5.55
N LEU A 38 8.41 -3.15 -5.34
CA LEU A 38 9.36 -4.19 -4.90
C LEU A 38 9.18 -4.65 -3.44
N THR A 39 8.78 -3.75 -2.55
CA THR A 39 8.65 -4.03 -1.11
C THR A 39 7.43 -3.33 -0.52
N ASP A 40 7.02 -3.76 0.66
CA ASP A 40 5.88 -3.18 1.39
C ASP A 40 6.16 -1.72 1.78
N GLU A 41 7.40 -1.41 2.18
CA GLU A 41 7.82 -0.05 2.56
C GLU A 41 7.68 0.93 1.38
N ILE A 42 7.98 0.47 0.16
CA ILE A 42 7.77 1.25 -1.06
C ILE A 42 6.27 1.39 -1.35
N ARG A 43 5.48 0.32 -1.17
CA ARG A 43 4.03 0.36 -1.39
C ARG A 43 3.34 1.35 -0.45
N CYS A 44 3.73 1.39 0.82
CA CYS A 44 3.23 2.36 1.80
C CYS A 44 3.45 3.82 1.37
N GLN A 45 4.55 4.11 0.65
CA GLN A 45 4.83 5.45 0.13
C GLN A 45 4.12 5.74 -1.20
N VAL A 46 4.07 4.75 -2.10
CA VAL A 46 3.62 4.94 -3.49
C VAL A 46 2.10 4.83 -3.64
N TRP A 47 1.45 3.87 -2.95
CA TRP A 47 0.00 3.64 -3.10
C TRP A 47 -0.85 4.87 -2.78
N PRO A 48 -0.62 5.63 -1.69
CA PRO A 48 -1.38 6.84 -1.44
C PRO A 48 -1.30 7.84 -2.60
N ARG A 49 -0.12 7.97 -3.25
CA ARG A 49 0.05 8.86 -4.41
C ARG A 49 -0.67 8.36 -5.64
N LEU A 50 -0.69 7.05 -5.87
CA LEU A 50 -1.43 6.45 -6.99
C LEU A 50 -2.95 6.58 -6.82
N LEU A 51 -3.44 6.49 -5.58
CA LEU A 51 -4.84 6.65 -5.20
C LEU A 51 -5.26 8.11 -5.00
N ASN A 52 -4.32 9.05 -5.13
CA ASN A 52 -4.54 10.48 -4.87
C ASN A 52 -5.08 10.75 -3.44
N VAL A 53 -4.59 9.99 -2.45
CA VAL A 53 -4.91 10.16 -1.03
C VAL A 53 -3.86 11.07 -0.39
N PRO A 54 -4.27 12.18 0.26
CA PRO A 54 -3.36 13.03 1.02
C PRO A 54 -2.68 12.27 2.16
N LEU A 55 -1.36 12.41 2.29
CA LEU A 55 -0.59 11.67 3.30
C LEU A 55 -0.98 12.01 4.74
N HIS A 56 -1.39 13.25 5.02
CA HIS A 56 -1.78 13.67 6.37
C HIS A 56 -3.03 12.96 6.90
N ILE A 57 -3.83 12.31 6.04
CA ILE A 57 -4.99 11.51 6.45
C ILE A 57 -4.55 10.17 7.02
N LEU A 58 -3.39 9.65 6.58
CA LEU A 58 -2.89 8.34 7.01
C LEU A 58 -2.43 8.35 8.46
N ASP A 59 -2.04 9.52 8.98
CA ASP A 59 -1.57 9.70 10.35
C ASP A 59 -2.72 9.96 11.34
N GLN A 60 -3.97 10.07 10.86
CA GLN A 60 -5.13 10.36 11.70
C GLN A 60 -5.62 9.08 12.38
N GLU A 61 -5.78 9.14 13.69
CA GLU A 61 -6.47 8.09 14.42
C GLU A 61 -7.94 8.06 13.99
N PRO A 62 -8.51 6.87 13.68
CA PRO A 62 -9.92 6.78 13.33
C PRO A 62 -10.79 7.21 14.51
N GLU A 63 -11.93 7.83 14.19
CA GLU A 63 -12.93 8.18 15.19
C GLU A 63 -13.40 6.95 15.98
N GLN A 64 -13.65 7.13 17.28
CA GLN A 64 -14.25 6.07 18.09
C GLN A 64 -15.70 5.87 17.68
N VAL A 65 -16.02 4.65 17.25
CA VAL A 65 -17.37 4.24 16.84
C VAL A 65 -17.79 3.01 17.63
N ASP A 66 -19.08 2.98 18.01
CA ASP A 66 -19.72 1.79 18.57
C ASP A 66 -19.86 0.72 17.48
N ARG A 67 -18.94 -0.23 17.50
CA ARG A 67 -18.84 -1.29 16.48
C ARG A 67 -19.91 -2.36 16.67
N GLU A 68 -20.32 -2.63 17.91
CA GLU A 68 -21.23 -3.73 18.24
C GLU A 68 -22.67 -3.42 17.83
N ASN A 69 -23.03 -2.13 17.84
CA ASN A 69 -24.31 -1.64 17.34
C ASN A 69 -24.36 -1.49 15.79
N ASN A 70 -23.30 -1.89 15.08
CA ASN A 70 -23.31 -1.87 13.62
C ASN A 70 -24.12 -3.06 13.07
N LYS A 71 -25.10 -2.80 12.19
CA LYS A 71 -25.94 -3.83 11.55
C LYS A 71 -25.14 -4.94 10.84
N ASP A 72 -23.94 -4.63 10.36
CA ASP A 72 -23.06 -5.52 9.61
C ASP A 72 -22.00 -6.19 10.51
N TYR A 73 -21.98 -5.90 11.82
CA TYR A 73 -20.95 -6.37 12.76
C TYR A 73 -20.73 -7.89 12.68
N ASN A 74 -21.80 -8.67 12.82
CA ASN A 74 -21.72 -10.13 12.80
C ASN A 74 -21.25 -10.66 11.44
N GLN A 75 -21.63 -10.00 10.35
CA GLN A 75 -21.21 -10.40 9.00
C GLN A 75 -19.70 -10.15 8.81
N VAL A 76 -19.22 -8.96 9.19
CA VAL A 76 -17.79 -8.61 9.14
C VAL A 76 -16.97 -9.58 9.99
N LEU A 77 -17.42 -9.90 11.21
CA LEU A 77 -16.73 -10.83 12.09
C LEU A 77 -16.53 -12.21 11.44
N LEU A 78 -17.59 -12.77 10.84
CA LEU A 78 -17.52 -14.06 10.15
C LEU A 78 -16.56 -14.03 8.96
N ASP A 79 -16.57 -12.96 8.17
CA ASP A 79 -15.72 -12.84 7.00
C ASP A 79 -14.25 -12.63 7.36
N VAL A 80 -13.97 -11.88 8.44
CA VAL A 80 -12.62 -11.74 9.00
C VAL A 80 -12.10 -13.11 9.45
N GLN A 81 -12.88 -13.88 10.21
CA GLN A 81 -12.49 -15.23 10.65
C GLN A 81 -12.18 -16.16 9.47
N ARG A 82 -12.98 -16.11 8.40
CA ARG A 82 -12.72 -16.86 7.17
C ARG A 82 -11.47 -16.39 6.42
N SER A 83 -11.10 -15.13 6.55
CA SER A 83 -9.96 -14.52 5.86
C SER A 83 -8.59 -14.81 6.49
N LEU A 84 -8.55 -15.38 7.71
CA LEU A 84 -7.29 -15.61 8.45
C LEU A 84 -6.25 -16.41 7.66
N ARG A 85 -6.68 -17.30 6.75
CA ARG A 85 -5.80 -18.05 5.84
C ARG A 85 -4.99 -17.16 4.87
N ARG A 86 -5.38 -15.89 4.68
CA ARG A 86 -4.68 -14.93 3.82
C ARG A 86 -3.48 -14.27 4.50
N PHE A 87 -3.38 -14.40 5.82
CA PHE A 87 -2.24 -13.92 6.58
C PHE A 87 -1.14 -14.98 6.59
N PRO A 88 0.14 -14.59 6.61
CA PRO A 88 1.24 -15.52 6.75
C PRO A 88 1.05 -16.40 8.00
N PRO A 89 1.28 -17.73 7.91
CA PRO A 89 1.18 -18.62 9.07
C PRO A 89 2.33 -18.34 10.04
N GLY A 90 2.07 -17.56 11.09
CA GLY A 90 3.00 -17.26 12.16
C GLY A 90 4.22 -16.42 11.76
N LYS A 91 4.73 -15.66 12.72
CA LYS A 91 6.18 -15.44 12.85
C LYS A 91 6.70 -16.42 13.88
#